data_AF-A0A7J9MRP6-F1
#
_entry.id   AF-A0A7J9MRP6-F1
#
_cell.length_a   1.000
_cell.length_b   1.000
_cell.length_c   1.000
_cell.angle_alpha   90.00
_cell.angle_beta   90.00
_cell.angle_gamma   90.00
#
_symmetry.space_group_name_H-M   'P 1'
#
loop_
_entity.id
_entity.type
_entity.pdbx_description
1 polymer ?
#
loop_
_entity_poly.entity_id
_entity_poly.type
_entity_poly.pdbx_seq_one_letter_code
_entity_poly.pdbx_strand_id
1 'polypeptide(L)'
;MPSATELEDAGIHLLSVPIPEMQIQEQWKECMFGITFDNGTKELKIPTLQVDDYFTERLFRNYMAYEQFFPWEDPTYFVNYVVFIVDLINTSKDVKLLRKSGIIDNLLRNDEAVTQMFNKLCDFISYNDESFYYEDIASQLNDRALQERLEHMEGKIKERLF
;
A
#
# COMPACT_ATOMS: atom_id res chain seq x y z
N MET A 1 -1.58 -6.53 -6.75
CA MET A 1 -2.11 -6.95 -5.42
C MET A 1 -3.58 -6.50 -5.30
N PRO A 2 -4.42 -7.01 -4.36
CA PRO A 2 -5.80 -6.53 -4.21
C PRO A 2 -5.84 -5.11 -3.62
N SER A 3 -6.88 -4.35 -3.92
CA SER A 3 -7.07 -2.99 -3.38
C SER A 3 -7.45 -3.01 -1.91
N ALA A 4 -7.36 -1.87 -1.21
CA ALA A 4 -7.71 -1.77 0.20
C ALA A 4 -9.14 -2.28 0.49
N THR A 5 -10.11 -1.94 -0.37
CA THR A 5 -11.49 -2.43 -0.25
C THR A 5 -11.56 -3.94 -0.43
N GLU A 6 -10.84 -4.50 -1.40
CA GLU A 6 -10.83 -5.95 -1.64
C GLU A 6 -10.19 -6.72 -0.48
N LEU A 7 -9.18 -6.14 0.18
CA LEU A 7 -8.56 -6.69 1.38
C LEU A 7 -9.52 -6.64 2.58
N GLU A 8 -10.21 -5.54 2.80
CA GLU A 8 -11.25 -5.43 3.85
C GLU A 8 -12.37 -6.45 3.62
N ASP A 9 -12.84 -6.59 2.37
CA ASP A 9 -13.84 -7.59 1.98
C ASP A 9 -13.35 -9.04 2.20
N ALA A 10 -12.04 -9.28 2.09
CA ALA A 10 -11.39 -10.55 2.42
C ALA A 10 -11.12 -10.72 3.94
N GLY A 11 -11.61 -9.80 4.77
CA GLY A 11 -11.45 -9.84 6.22
C GLY A 11 -10.05 -9.52 6.72
N ILE A 12 -9.25 -8.81 5.92
CA ILE A 12 -7.93 -8.30 6.33
C ILE A 12 -8.10 -6.94 7.00
N HIS A 13 -7.50 -6.77 8.18
CA HIS A 13 -7.58 -5.56 8.97
C HIS A 13 -6.44 -4.60 8.62
N LEU A 14 -6.78 -3.42 8.12
CA LEU A 14 -5.84 -2.37 7.77
C LEU A 14 -5.55 -1.49 8.99
N LEU A 15 -4.30 -1.46 9.44
CA LEU A 15 -3.88 -0.76 10.65
C LEU A 15 -2.73 0.21 10.37
N SER A 16 -2.86 1.44 10.88
CA SER A 16 -1.78 2.43 10.83
C SER A 16 -0.73 2.19 11.92
N VAL A 17 0.54 2.38 11.57
CA VAL A 17 1.64 2.52 12.52
C VAL A 17 2.07 4.00 12.55
N PRO A 18 1.95 4.71 13.69
CA PRO A 18 2.45 6.07 13.80
C PRO A 18 3.97 6.09 13.63
N ILE A 19 4.48 7.04 12.84
CA ILE A 19 5.92 7.26 12.76
C ILE A 19 6.34 8.07 13.99
N PRO A 20 7.22 7.55 14.86
CA PRO A 20 7.66 8.30 16.03
C PRO A 20 8.38 9.59 15.61
N GLU A 21 8.21 10.66 16.39
CA GLU A 21 8.96 11.90 16.19
C GLU A 21 10.46 11.58 16.26
N MET A 22 11.14 11.74 15.12
CA MET A 22 12.52 11.33 14.88
C MET A 22 13.45 11.73 16.03
N GLN A 23 13.97 10.75 16.78
CA GLN A 23 15.08 10.98 17.71
C GLN A 23 16.40 10.35 17.24
N ILE A 24 16.41 9.46 16.24
CA ILE A 24 17.65 8.81 15.76
C ILE A 24 17.56 8.58 14.25
N GLN A 25 18.48 9.17 13.48
CA GLN A 25 18.55 9.11 12.01
C GLN A 25 18.82 7.71 11.44
N GLU A 26 19.06 6.68 12.28
CA GLU A 26 19.46 5.35 11.83
C GLU A 26 18.27 4.38 11.59
N GLN A 27 17.06 4.72 12.03
CA GLN A 27 15.88 3.83 11.91
C GLN A 27 14.85 4.30 10.86
N TRP A 28 15.16 5.34 10.08
CA TRP A 28 14.21 5.95 9.14
C TRP A 28 13.63 4.94 8.13
N LYS A 29 14.47 3.99 7.67
CA LYS A 29 14.07 2.94 6.72
C LYS A 29 13.02 2.02 7.34
N GLU A 30 13.22 1.60 8.59
CA GLU A 30 12.31 0.74 9.34
C GLU A 30 11.01 1.46 9.69
N CYS A 31 11.06 2.77 9.94
CA CYS A 31 9.87 3.57 10.25
C CYS A 31 9.04 3.92 9.01
N MET A 32 9.67 4.20 7.86
CA MET A 32 8.96 4.67 6.65
C MET A 32 8.46 3.50 5.79
N PHE A 33 9.26 2.44 5.66
CA PHE A 33 8.99 1.30 4.78
C PHE A 33 8.57 0.04 5.53
N GLY A 34 8.33 0.13 6.85
CA GLY A 34 7.98 -0.98 7.73
C GLY A 34 6.56 -1.51 7.53
N ILE A 35 6.24 -1.98 6.33
CA ILE A 35 4.97 -2.67 6.05
C ILE A 35 5.10 -4.12 6.52
N THR A 36 4.12 -4.59 7.30
CA THR A 36 4.09 -5.97 7.80
C THR A 36 2.71 -6.56 7.67
N PHE A 37 2.64 -7.85 7.37
CA PHE A 37 1.41 -8.61 7.34
C PHE A 37 1.53 -9.83 8.24
N ASP A 38 0.58 -9.99 9.16
CA ASP A 38 0.48 -11.18 10.01
C ASP A 38 -0.71 -12.02 9.56
N ASN A 39 -0.43 -13.17 8.95
CA ASN A 39 -1.46 -14.05 8.40
C ASN A 39 -2.33 -14.72 9.48
N GLY A 40 -1.85 -14.85 10.72
CA GLY A 40 -2.61 -15.45 11.82
C GLY A 40 -3.68 -14.52 12.37
N THR A 41 -3.33 -13.25 12.55
CA THR A 41 -4.22 -12.18 13.02
C THR A 41 -4.96 -11.47 11.89
N LYS A 42 -4.54 -11.68 10.64
CA LYS A 42 -5.02 -10.99 9.42
C LYS A 42 -4.81 -9.47 9.47
N GLU A 43 -3.73 -9.02 10.10
CA GLU A 43 -3.42 -7.59 10.25
C GLU A 43 -2.39 -7.16 9.21
N LEU A 44 -2.74 -6.20 8.35
CA LEU A 44 -1.81 -5.47 7.49
C LEU A 44 -1.49 -4.12 8.14
N LYS A 45 -0.25 -3.96 8.59
CA LYS A 45 0.25 -2.77 9.27
C LYS A 45 1.09 -1.94 8.31
N ILE A 46 0.71 -0.66 8.17
CA ILE A 46 1.38 0.28 7.27
C ILE A 46 1.71 1.56 8.04
N PRO A 47 2.93 2.11 7.92
CA PRO A 47 3.25 3.42 8.47
C PRO A 47 2.31 4.51 7.97
N THR A 48 1.94 5.42 8.86
CA THR A 48 1.05 6.55 8.54
C THR A 48 1.73 7.46 7.52
N LEU A 49 1.05 7.70 6.40
CA LEU A 49 1.49 8.58 5.34
C LEU A 49 0.65 9.85 5.32
N GLN A 50 1.30 10.98 5.57
CA GLN A 50 0.70 12.29 5.39
C GLN A 50 0.78 12.69 3.90
N VAL A 51 -0.37 13.04 3.32
CA VAL A 51 -0.51 13.40 1.91
C VAL A 51 -0.96 14.85 1.81
N ASP A 52 -0.09 15.70 1.29
CA ASP A 52 -0.36 17.12 1.02
C ASP A 52 -0.07 17.50 -0.44
N ASP A 53 -0.58 18.65 -0.85
CA ASP A 53 -0.57 19.10 -2.25
C ASP A 53 0.78 19.65 -2.72
N TYR A 54 1.66 20.02 -1.79
CA TYR A 54 2.86 20.78 -2.10
C TYR A 54 4.14 19.93 -1.98
N PHE A 55 4.24 19.13 -0.95
CA PHE A 55 5.44 18.41 -0.57
C PHE A 55 5.42 16.96 -1.05
N THR A 56 4.33 16.22 -0.83
CA THR A 56 4.29 14.76 -1.06
C THR A 56 4.62 14.38 -2.50
N GLU A 57 3.90 14.89 -3.50
CA GLU A 57 4.13 14.52 -4.91
C GLU A 57 5.55 14.87 -5.37
N ARG A 58 6.04 16.06 -5.02
CA ARG A 58 7.38 16.53 -5.43
C ARG A 58 8.48 15.68 -4.80
N LEU A 59 8.35 15.41 -3.50
CA LEU A 59 9.30 14.60 -2.76
C LEU A 59 9.35 13.19 -3.34
N PHE A 60 8.19 12.59 -3.60
CA PHE A 60 8.08 11.23 -4.13
C PHE A 60 8.72 11.14 -5.51
N ARG A 61 8.42 12.07 -6.43
CA ARG A 61 9.04 12.12 -7.75
C ARG A 61 10.56 12.28 -7.69
N ASN A 62 11.06 13.10 -6.76
CA ASN A 62 12.51 13.29 -6.60
C ASN A 62 13.20 12.01 -6.11
N TYR A 63 12.62 11.31 -5.13
CA TYR A 63 13.17 10.03 -4.64
C TYR A 63 13.12 8.94 -5.72
N MET A 64 12.01 8.83 -6.44
CA MET A 64 11.87 7.87 -7.53
C MET A 64 12.86 8.14 -8.65
N ALA A 65 13.02 9.40 -9.07
CA ALA A 65 14.03 9.77 -10.05
C ALA A 65 15.45 9.47 -9.55
N TYR A 66 15.74 9.72 -8.28
CA TYR A 66 17.03 9.38 -7.69
C TYR A 66 17.32 7.87 -7.78
N GLU A 67 16.38 7.01 -7.37
CA GLU A 67 16.54 5.55 -7.46
C GLU A 67 16.67 5.07 -8.92
N GLN A 68 15.94 5.66 -9.86
CA GLN A 68 15.94 5.25 -11.27
C GLN A 68 17.18 5.68 -12.06
N PHE A 69 17.71 6.88 -11.81
CA PHE A 69 18.85 7.43 -12.56
C PHE A 69 20.20 7.17 -11.89
N PHE A 70 20.20 6.83 -10.61
CA PHE A 70 21.39 6.42 -9.87
C PHE A 70 21.16 5.04 -9.25
N PRO A 71 21.03 3.98 -10.08
CA PRO A 71 20.96 2.62 -9.57
C PRO A 71 22.34 2.25 -9.00
N TRP A 72 22.52 2.46 -7.71
CA TRP A 72 23.62 1.85 -6.95
C TRP A 72 23.31 0.35 -6.76
N GLU A 73 24.17 -0.41 -6.09
CA GLU A 73 23.92 -1.82 -5.77
C GLU A 73 22.70 -2.04 -4.85
N ASP A 74 22.04 -0.97 -4.38
CA ASP A 74 20.93 -1.00 -3.43
C ASP A 74 19.53 -0.97 -4.11
N PRO A 75 18.54 -1.72 -3.57
CA PRO A 75 17.20 -1.89 -4.14
C PRO A 75 16.38 -0.61 -4.33
N THR A 76 15.43 -0.68 -5.26
CA THR A 76 14.36 0.29 -5.54
C THR A 76 13.31 0.34 -4.42
N TYR A 77 13.73 0.56 -3.16
CA TYR A 77 12.87 0.49 -1.97
C TYR A 77 11.75 1.52 -2.01
N PHE A 78 12.07 2.75 -2.38
CA PHE A 78 11.08 3.83 -2.41
C PHE A 78 10.09 3.61 -3.54
N VAL A 79 10.57 3.25 -4.74
CA VAL A 79 9.69 2.91 -5.86
C VAL A 79 8.79 1.71 -5.50
N ASN A 80 9.34 0.66 -4.90
CA ASN A 80 8.55 -0.51 -4.48
C ASN A 80 7.51 -0.13 -3.41
N TYR A 81 7.82 0.81 -2.52
CA TYR A 81 6.85 1.35 -1.55
C TYR A 81 5.72 2.10 -2.25
N VAL A 82 6.05 2.98 -3.20
CA VAL A 82 5.03 3.72 -3.97
C VAL A 82 4.12 2.75 -4.72
N VAL A 83 4.70 1.73 -5.39
CA VAL A 83 3.94 0.68 -6.08
C VAL A 83 3.01 -0.05 -5.12
N PHE A 84 3.49 -0.45 -3.94
CA PHE A 84 2.66 -1.12 -2.94
C PHE A 84 1.47 -0.25 -2.48
N ILE A 85 1.70 1.04 -2.21
CA ILE A 85 0.62 1.96 -1.78
C ILE A 85 -0.37 2.22 -2.93
N VAL A 86 0.10 2.34 -4.17
CA VAL A 86 -0.76 2.50 -5.35
C VAL A 86 -1.65 1.29 -5.54
N ASP A 87 -1.10 0.08 -5.41
CA ASP A 87 -1.88 -1.15 -5.56
C ASP A 87 -3.06 -1.22 -4.57
N LEU A 88 -2.92 -0.61 -3.39
CA LEU A 88 -4.01 -0.47 -2.43
C LEU A 88 -5.07 0.57 -2.85
N ILE A 89 -4.73 1.53 -3.71
CA ILE A 89 -5.57 2.68 -4.08
C ILE A 89 -6.04 2.53 -5.54
N ASN A 90 -7.14 1.79 -5.73
CA ASN A 90 -7.79 1.72 -7.05
C ASN A 90 -8.80 2.86 -7.26
N THR A 91 -9.49 3.27 -6.19
CA THR A 91 -10.58 4.25 -6.21
C THR A 91 -10.53 5.19 -5.01
N SER A 92 -11.33 6.26 -5.02
CA SER A 92 -11.49 7.12 -3.84
C SER A 92 -12.15 6.42 -2.65
N LYS A 93 -12.82 5.28 -2.85
CA LYS A 93 -13.31 4.45 -1.73
C LYS A 93 -12.16 3.81 -0.97
N ASP A 94 -11.13 3.35 -1.68
CA ASP A 94 -9.93 2.77 -1.06
C ASP A 94 -9.19 3.83 -0.24
N VAL A 95 -9.05 5.05 -0.77
CA VAL A 95 -8.47 6.19 -0.01
C VAL A 95 -9.29 6.48 1.25
N LYS A 96 -10.62 6.51 1.13
CA LYS A 96 -11.51 6.75 2.27
C LYS A 96 -11.34 5.68 3.36
N LEU A 97 -11.16 4.42 2.95
CA LEU A 97 -10.90 3.32 3.86
C LEU A 97 -9.55 3.48 4.55
N LEU A 98 -8.48 3.71 3.79
CA LEU A 98 -7.13 3.92 4.31
C LEU A 98 -7.04 5.12 5.27
N ARG A 99 -7.80 6.20 5.00
CA ARG A 99 -7.97 7.31 5.94
C ARG A 99 -8.64 6.92 7.25
N LYS A 100 -9.73 6.14 7.18
CA LYS A 100 -10.42 5.67 8.39
C LYS A 100 -9.54 4.78 9.24
N SER A 101 -8.66 4.01 8.61
CA SER A 101 -7.63 3.19 9.25
C SER A 101 -6.42 3.98 9.75
N GLY A 102 -6.35 5.29 9.49
CA GLY A 102 -5.23 6.16 9.87
C GLY A 102 -3.97 5.99 9.01
N ILE A 103 -4.01 5.15 7.96
CA ILE A 103 -2.85 4.88 7.10
C ILE A 103 -2.55 6.08 6.21
N ILE A 104 -3.60 6.77 5.73
CA ILE A 104 -3.47 8.02 4.99
C ILE A 104 -4.00 9.17 5.86
N ASP A 105 -3.14 10.12 6.19
CA ASP A 105 -3.56 11.43 6.67
C ASP A 105 -3.70 12.38 5.48
N ASN A 106 -4.94 12.57 5.03
CA ASN A 106 -5.24 13.33 3.81
C ASN A 106 -5.40 14.82 4.13
N LEU A 107 -4.41 15.63 3.74
CA LEU A 107 -4.43 17.08 3.82
C LEU A 107 -4.88 17.74 2.49
N LEU A 108 -5.30 16.95 1.50
CA LEU A 108 -5.94 17.43 0.28
C LEU A 108 -7.43 17.74 0.49
N ARG A 109 -8.05 18.37 -0.52
CA ARG A 109 -9.47 18.79 -0.45
C ARG A 109 -10.46 17.62 -0.42
N ASN A 110 -10.13 16.47 -1.02
CA ASN A 110 -10.98 15.28 -1.07
C ASN A 110 -10.17 14.00 -1.37
N ASP A 111 -10.83 12.84 -1.26
CA ASP A 111 -10.21 11.53 -1.47
C ASP A 111 -9.87 11.25 -2.95
N GLU A 112 -10.64 11.84 -3.88
CA GLU A 112 -10.38 11.73 -5.32
C GLU A 112 -9.04 12.38 -5.71
N ALA A 113 -8.68 13.49 -5.07
CA ALA A 113 -7.42 14.18 -5.29
C ALA A 113 -6.22 13.31 -4.90
N VAL A 114 -6.34 12.51 -3.83
CA VAL A 114 -5.31 11.55 -3.42
C VAL A 114 -5.18 10.46 -4.46
N THR A 115 -6.29 9.83 -4.88
CA THR A 115 -6.27 8.82 -5.94
C THR A 115 -5.63 9.35 -7.22
N GLN A 116 -5.97 10.57 -7.64
CA GLN A 116 -5.38 11.18 -8.83
C GLN A 116 -3.88 11.48 -8.68
N MET A 117 -3.42 11.89 -7.50
CA MET A 117 -2.00 12.12 -7.24
C MET A 117 -1.22 10.81 -7.35
N PHE A 118 -1.67 9.74 -6.70
CA PHE A 118 -1.00 8.43 -6.76
C PHE A 118 -1.02 7.82 -8.16
N ASN A 119 -2.14 7.93 -8.88
CA ASN A 119 -2.20 7.49 -10.28
C ASN A 119 -1.17 8.22 -11.15
N LYS A 120 -0.98 9.53 -10.95
CA LYS A 120 0.05 10.30 -11.67
C LYS A 120 1.47 10.01 -11.21
N LEU A 121 1.67 9.50 -9.99
CA LEU A 121 2.99 9.05 -9.53
C LEU A 121 3.41 7.78 -10.26
N CYS A 122 2.45 6.93 -10.65
CA CYS A 122 2.70 5.74 -11.46
C CYS A 122 3.13 6.03 -12.89
N ASP A 123 2.76 7.20 -13.42
CA ASP A 123 3.29 7.66 -14.69
C ASP A 123 4.83 7.70 -14.59
N PHE A 124 5.50 6.95 -15.47
CA PHE A 124 6.96 6.86 -15.57
C PHE A 124 7.66 6.05 -14.47
N ILE A 125 6.94 5.21 -13.70
CA ILE A 125 7.59 4.21 -12.86
C ILE A 125 8.14 3.08 -13.74
N SER A 126 9.44 2.83 -13.61
CA SER A 126 10.16 1.64 -14.05
C SER A 126 10.68 0.95 -12.81
N TYR A 127 10.23 -0.28 -12.55
CA TYR A 127 10.69 -1.13 -11.46
C TYR A 127 10.79 -2.58 -11.96
N ASN A 128 11.59 -3.39 -11.27
CA ASN A 128 11.78 -4.80 -11.63
C ASN A 128 10.93 -5.68 -10.71
N ASP A 129 9.93 -6.34 -11.31
CA ASP A 129 9.03 -7.28 -10.61
C ASP A 129 9.81 -8.41 -9.91
N GLU A 130 10.92 -8.89 -10.50
CA GLU A 130 11.74 -9.99 -9.94
C GLU A 130 12.51 -9.61 -8.67
N SER A 131 12.53 -8.32 -8.33
CA SER A 131 13.21 -7.79 -7.14
C SER A 131 12.29 -6.89 -6.31
N PHE A 132 10.99 -7.16 -6.36
CA PHE A 132 10.00 -6.38 -5.63
C PHE A 132 10.14 -6.59 -4.12
N TYR A 133 10.41 -5.52 -3.38
CA TYR A 133 10.77 -5.61 -1.96
C TYR A 133 9.66 -6.19 -1.08
N TYR A 134 8.39 -6.02 -1.47
CA TYR A 134 7.24 -6.52 -0.72
C TYR A 134 6.61 -7.77 -1.35
N GLU A 135 7.35 -8.52 -2.18
CA GLU A 135 6.83 -9.70 -2.90
C GLU A 135 6.20 -10.72 -1.97
N ASP A 136 6.86 -11.04 -0.86
CA ASP A 136 6.36 -12.01 0.13
C ASP A 136 5.03 -11.56 0.76
N ILE A 137 4.90 -10.26 1.07
CA ILE A 137 3.69 -9.69 1.66
C ILE A 137 2.57 -9.66 0.62
N ALA A 138 2.87 -9.16 -0.58
CA ALA A 138 1.90 -9.05 -1.67
C ALA A 138 1.36 -10.42 -2.09
N SER A 139 2.21 -11.45 -2.13
CA SER A 139 1.81 -12.83 -2.42
C SER A 139 0.88 -13.39 -1.35
N GLN A 140 1.20 -13.22 -0.06
CA GLN A 140 0.34 -13.66 1.03
C GLN A 140 -1.04 -12.97 1.01
N LEU A 141 -1.08 -11.66 0.73
CA LEU A 141 -2.33 -10.91 0.60
C LEU A 141 -3.17 -11.39 -0.59
N ASN A 142 -2.53 -11.64 -1.74
CA ASN A 142 -3.18 -12.20 -2.93
C ASN A 142 -3.79 -13.58 -2.64
N ASP A 143 -3.01 -14.49 -2.04
CA ASP A 143 -3.46 -15.85 -1.73
C ASP A 143 -4.67 -15.84 -0.79
N ARG A 144 -4.65 -14.98 0.23
CA ARG A 144 -5.76 -14.84 1.17
C ARG A 144 -7.02 -14.32 0.48
N ALA A 145 -6.88 -13.25 -0.32
CA ALA A 145 -8.01 -12.68 -1.04
C ALA A 145 -8.62 -13.68 -2.04
N LEU A 146 -7.79 -14.52 -2.68
CA LEU A 146 -8.25 -15.61 -3.54
C LEU A 146 -8.98 -16.70 -2.76
N GLN A 147 -8.46 -17.12 -1.61
CA GLN A 147 -9.08 -18.14 -0.77
C GLN A 147 -10.49 -17.73 -0.32
N GLU A 148 -10.66 -16.51 0.21
CA GLU A 148 -11.96 -16.00 0.64
C GLU A 148 -12.97 -15.91 -0.52
N ARG A 149 -12.51 -15.52 -1.72
CA ARG A 149 -13.35 -15.51 -2.93
C ARG A 149 -13.83 -16.92 -3.30
N LEU A 150 -12.97 -17.93 -3.21
CA LEU A 150 -13.33 -19.32 -3.47
C LEU A 150 -14.33 -19.84 -2.45
N GLU A 151 -14.08 -19.61 -1.15
CA GLU A 151 -14.98 -20.02 -0.06
C GLU A 151 -16.38 -19.39 -0.21
N HIS A 152 -16.44 -18.10 -0.56
CA HIS A 152 -17.71 -17.40 -0.83
C HIS A 152 -18.47 -17.97 -2.03
N MET A 153 -17.76 -18.31 -3.13
CA MET A 153 -18.38 -18.92 -4.31
C MET A 153 -18.94 -20.31 -3.99
N GLU A 154 -18.20 -21.13 -3.25
CA GLU A 154 -18.67 -22.44 -2.81
C GLU A 154 -19.91 -22.35 -1.91
N GLY A 155 -19.94 -21.38 -0.99
CA GLY A 155 -21.10 -21.10 -0.14
C GLY A 155 -22.36 -20.79 -0.96
N LYS A 156 -22.24 -19.88 -1.94
CA LYS A 156 -23.36 -19.53 -2.84
C LYS A 156 -23.83 -20.68 -3.70
N ILE A 157 -22.93 -21.56 -4.15
CA ILE A 157 -23.31 -22.75 -4.92
C ILE A 157 -24.11 -23.71 -4.04
N LYS A 158 -23.67 -23.93 -2.79
CA LYS A 158 -24.41 -24.78 -1.83
C LYS A 158 -25.81 -24.22 -1.55
N GLU A 159 -25.94 -22.92 -1.29
CA GLU A 159 -27.25 -22.27 -1.06
C GLU A 159 -28.20 -22.30 -2.25
N ARG A 160 -27.70 -22.48 -3.48
CA ARG A 160 -28.53 -22.60 -4.69
C ARG A 160 -28.94 -24.05 -5.01
N LEU A 161 -28.24 -25.02 -4.42
CA LEU A 161 -28.46 -26.45 -4.65
C LEU A 161 -29.33 -27.11 -3.57
N PHE A 162 -29.61 -26.40 -2.47
CA PHE A 162 -30.47 -26.82 -1.35
C PHE A 162 -31.54 -25.76 -1.07
#